data_AF-A0AAW2BFT2-F1
#
_entry.id   AF-A0AAW2BFT2-F1
#
_cell.length_a   1.000
_cell.length_b   1.000
_cell.length_c   1.000
_cell.angle_alpha   90.00
_cell.angle_beta   90.00
_cell.angle_gamma   90.00
#
_symmetry.space_group_name_H-M   'P 1'
#
loop_
_entity.id
_entity.type
_entity.pdbx_description
1 polymer ?
#
loop_
_entity_poly.entity_id
_entity_poly.type
_entity_poly.pdbx_seq_one_letter_code
_entity_poly.pdbx_strand_id
1 'polypeptide(L)'
;MLLVHHLPRHLLFLRHLFFTPLPLGLLLDLALIRFIKPLVRRSRPHYNINTNPAFSYRKQDSFPSGHTSRVFIVAALLHLSAEAIIAALVELRSNNNGFVAKIISWDESKAVNFIVGVAWFWALATSVSRVVLGRHFFFDVFAGACVGVLEALFAFHFLWF
;
A
#
# COMPACT_ATOMS: atom_id res chain seq x y z
N MET A 1 22.44 14.46 -23.46
CA MET A 1 23.78 14.72 -22.90
C MET A 1 23.80 14.20 -21.47
N LEU A 2 23.73 12.87 -21.29
CA LEU A 2 24.84 11.90 -21.24
C LEU A 2 25.30 11.59 -19.80
N LEU A 3 24.37 11.24 -18.89
CA LEU A 3 24.76 10.61 -17.62
C LEU A 3 23.74 9.61 -17.04
N VAL A 4 22.74 9.18 -17.82
CA VAL A 4 21.75 8.17 -17.37
C VAL A 4 22.00 6.78 -17.99
N HIS A 5 22.89 6.67 -18.98
CA HIS A 5 23.11 5.43 -19.73
C HIS A 5 24.06 4.41 -19.07
N HIS A 6 24.59 4.69 -17.88
CA HIS A 6 25.47 3.78 -17.14
C HIS A 6 24.98 3.47 -15.73
N LEU A 7 23.67 3.61 -15.48
CA LEU A 7 23.11 2.95 -14.31
C LEU A 7 22.89 1.48 -14.65
N PRO A 8 23.35 0.53 -13.83
CA PRO A 8 23.03 -0.88 -14.00
C PRO A 8 21.51 -1.08 -14.09
N ARG A 9 21.06 -2.00 -14.95
CA ARG A 9 19.63 -2.24 -15.18
C ARG A 9 18.87 -2.54 -13.88
N HIS A 10 19.50 -3.19 -12.89
CA HIS A 10 18.94 -3.41 -11.56
C HIS A 10 18.71 -2.14 -10.73
N LEU A 11 19.57 -1.12 -10.86
CA LEU A 11 19.42 0.15 -10.14
C LEU A 11 18.34 1.04 -10.77
N LEU A 12 18.10 0.93 -12.07
CA LEU A 12 16.92 1.54 -12.71
C LEU A 12 15.63 0.81 -12.30
N PHE A 13 15.66 -0.52 -12.27
CA PHE A 13 14.50 -1.35 -11.94
C PHE A 13 14.00 -1.17 -10.50
N LEU A 14 14.89 -1.21 -9.50
CA LEU A 14 14.54 -0.95 -8.10
C LEU A 14 14.13 0.52 -7.86
N ARG A 15 14.73 1.47 -8.60
CA ARG A 15 14.36 2.89 -8.54
C ARG A 15 12.95 3.11 -9.08
N HIS A 16 12.58 2.51 -10.21
CA HIS A 16 11.22 2.57 -10.75
C HIS A 16 10.19 1.82 -9.88
N LEU A 17 10.62 0.84 -9.08
CA LEU A 17 9.72 0.02 -8.26
C LEU A 17 9.26 0.74 -7.00
N PHE A 18 10.16 1.50 -6.37
CA PHE A 18 9.90 2.12 -5.08
C PHE A 18 9.75 3.65 -5.13
N PHE A 19 10.46 4.37 -6.00
CA PHE A 19 10.46 5.85 -5.95
C PHE A 19 9.26 6.50 -6.64
N THR A 20 8.57 5.79 -7.53
CA THR A 20 7.53 6.37 -8.38
C THR A 20 6.12 5.89 -8.04
N PRO A 21 5.75 4.60 -8.14
CA PRO A 21 4.36 4.17 -8.02
C PRO A 21 3.81 4.27 -6.59
N LEU A 22 4.63 3.97 -5.57
CA LEU A 22 4.21 3.98 -4.16
C LEU A 22 3.88 5.39 -3.62
N PRO A 23 4.80 6.37 -3.67
CA PRO A 23 4.51 7.70 -3.15
C PRO A 23 3.48 8.44 -4.00
N LEU A 24 3.48 8.28 -5.33
CA LEU A 24 2.46 8.90 -6.20
C LEU A 24 1.09 8.27 -5.99
N GLY A 25 0.99 6.94 -5.87
CA GLY A 25 -0.26 6.26 -5.55
C GLY A 25 -0.83 6.71 -4.20
N LEU A 26 0.01 6.83 -3.16
CA LEU A 26 -0.41 7.34 -1.86
C LEU A 26 -0.79 8.84 -1.88
N LEU A 27 -0.12 9.66 -2.69
CA LEU A 27 -0.50 11.07 -2.87
C LEU A 27 -1.84 11.20 -3.60
N LEU A 28 -2.09 10.34 -4.59
CA LEU A 28 -3.34 10.27 -5.32
C LEU A 28 -4.49 9.82 -4.41
N ASP A 29 -4.28 8.80 -3.55
CA ASP A 29 -5.22 8.38 -2.49
C ASP A 29 -5.57 9.56 -1.56
N LEU A 30 -4.55 10.31 -1.12
CA LEU A 30 -4.77 11.48 -0.27
C LEU A 30 -5.62 12.55 -0.97
N ALA A 31 -5.38 12.80 -2.25
CA ALA A 31 -6.15 13.75 -3.05
C ALA A 31 -7.59 13.28 -3.25
N LEU A 32 -7.79 12.01 -3.64
CA LEU A 32 -9.10 11.43 -3.89
C LEU A 32 -9.94 11.35 -2.62
N ILE A 33 -9.37 10.90 -1.50
CA ILE A 33 -10.09 10.87 -0.22
C ILE A 33 -10.44 12.28 0.24
N ARG A 34 -9.56 13.26 0.04
CA ARG A 34 -9.82 14.66 0.38
C ARG A 34 -10.91 15.27 -0.50
N PHE A 35 -11.09 14.78 -1.72
CA PHE A 35 -12.13 15.19 -2.64
C PHE A 35 -13.48 14.48 -2.38
N ILE A 36 -13.47 13.18 -2.11
CA ILE A 36 -14.70 12.36 -1.92
C ILE A 36 -15.39 12.66 -0.58
N LYS A 37 -14.63 12.89 0.48
CA LYS A 37 -15.18 13.18 1.81
C LYS A 37 -16.19 14.34 1.86
N PRO A 38 -15.88 15.54 1.33
CA PRO A 38 -16.82 16.65 1.33
C PRO A 38 -18.02 16.46 0.40
N LEU A 39 -17.96 15.51 -0.55
CA LEU A 39 -19.08 15.15 -1.43
C LEU A 39 -20.09 14.25 -0.72
N VAL A 40 -19.62 13.28 0.06
CA VAL A 40 -20.50 12.27 0.67
C VAL A 40 -20.97 12.66 2.07
N ARG A 41 -20.19 13.47 2.82
CA ARG A 41 -20.51 14.03 4.16
C ARG A 41 -21.22 13.04 5.09
N ARG A 42 -20.85 11.76 5.03
CA ARG A 42 -21.52 10.71 5.80
C ARG A 42 -21.08 10.75 7.25
N SER A 43 -22.02 11.00 8.16
CA SER A 43 -21.82 10.99 9.61
C SER A 43 -21.28 9.64 10.13
N ARG A 44 -20.41 9.70 11.14
CA ARG A 44 -19.78 8.54 11.81
C ARG A 44 -20.81 7.73 12.59
N PRO A 45 -20.61 6.41 12.78
CA PRO A 45 -21.47 5.63 13.66
C PRO A 45 -21.41 6.19 15.09
N HIS A 46 -22.56 6.45 15.70
CA HIS A 46 -22.69 7.07 17.03
C HIS A 46 -22.53 6.09 18.21
N TYR A 47 -22.06 4.85 17.99
CA TYR A 47 -22.02 3.82 19.03
C TYR A 47 -20.85 3.97 20.04
N ASN A 48 -20.06 5.05 19.95
CA ASN A 48 -18.95 5.29 20.88
C ASN A 48 -19.31 6.36 21.92
N ILE A 49 -19.94 5.88 23.01
CA ILE A 49 -20.39 6.67 24.17
C ILE A 49 -19.21 7.30 24.94
N ASN A 50 -17.97 6.83 24.73
CA ASN A 50 -16.75 7.30 25.41
C ASN A 50 -15.76 8.02 24.49
N THR A 51 -16.25 8.81 23.52
CA THR A 51 -15.37 9.64 22.69
C THR A 51 -15.08 10.97 23.37
N ASN A 52 -13.81 11.20 23.70
CA ASN A 52 -13.31 12.50 24.11
C ASN A 52 -13.83 13.58 23.11
N PRO A 53 -14.54 14.62 23.56
CA PRO A 53 -15.20 15.58 22.66
C PRO A 53 -14.22 16.31 21.72
N ALA A 54 -12.94 16.39 22.11
CA ALA A 54 -11.85 16.90 21.28
C ALA A 54 -11.59 16.09 19.99
N PHE A 55 -11.86 14.77 20.00
CA PHE A 55 -11.70 13.91 18.81
C PHE A 55 -12.97 13.82 17.95
N SER A 56 -14.15 14.03 18.55
CA SER A 56 -15.45 13.96 17.86
C SER A 56 -15.71 15.16 16.95
N TYR A 57 -15.21 16.35 17.30
CA TYR A 57 -15.43 17.55 16.48
C TYR A 57 -14.64 17.56 15.15
N ARG A 58 -13.53 16.83 15.06
CA ARG A 58 -12.56 16.93 13.95
C ARG A 58 -12.78 15.94 12.79
N LYS A 59 -13.63 14.91 12.93
CA LYS A 59 -13.77 13.82 11.94
C LYS A 59 -15.23 13.51 11.60
N GLN A 60 -15.93 14.45 10.97
CA GLN A 60 -17.34 14.28 10.61
C GLN A 60 -17.54 13.30 9.43
N ASP A 61 -16.56 13.14 8.53
CA ASP A 61 -16.74 12.30 7.33
C ASP A 61 -16.20 10.88 7.51
N SER A 62 -17.10 9.90 7.37
CA SER A 62 -16.86 8.45 7.55
C SER A 62 -16.45 7.75 6.28
N PHE A 63 -16.92 8.28 5.16
CA PHE A 63 -16.80 7.67 3.85
C PHE A 63 -15.72 8.38 3.03
N PRO A 64 -14.79 7.67 2.37
CA PRO A 64 -14.39 6.27 2.59
C PRO A 64 -13.38 6.13 3.75
N SER A 65 -13.08 4.89 4.16
CA SER A 65 -12.02 4.63 5.14
C SER A 65 -10.64 4.83 4.53
N GLY A 66 -10.05 6.00 4.77
CA GLY A 66 -8.68 6.27 4.31
C GLY A 66 -7.58 5.47 4.98
N HIS A 67 -7.83 4.86 6.15
CA HIS A 67 -6.86 3.91 6.70
C HIS A 67 -6.91 2.59 5.93
N THR A 68 -8.11 2.17 5.50
CA THR A 68 -8.30 0.96 4.71
C THR A 68 -7.76 1.12 3.29
N SER A 69 -8.08 2.23 2.61
CA SER A 69 -7.58 2.48 1.27
C SER A 69 -6.05 2.40 1.20
N ARG A 70 -5.36 3.12 2.09
CA ARG A 70 -3.88 3.17 2.12
C ARG A 70 -3.22 1.82 2.36
N VAL A 71 -3.70 1.02 3.33
CA VAL A 71 -3.09 -0.29 3.60
C VAL A 71 -3.35 -1.26 2.45
N PHE A 72 -4.49 -1.15 1.76
CA PHE A 72 -4.78 -1.94 0.56
C PHE A 72 -3.94 -1.50 -0.64
N ILE A 73 -3.66 -0.21 -0.82
CA ILE A 73 -2.72 0.27 -1.85
C ILE A 73 -1.33 -0.32 -1.63
N VAL A 74 -0.83 -0.27 -0.39
CA VAL A 74 0.49 -0.81 -0.05
C VAL A 74 0.54 -2.32 -0.28
N ALA A 75 -0.47 -3.07 0.18
CA ALA A 75 -0.52 -4.52 -0.01
C ALA A 75 -0.65 -4.93 -1.48
N ALA A 76 -1.48 -4.23 -2.26
CA ALA A 76 -1.69 -4.50 -3.67
C ALA A 76 -0.46 -4.12 -4.52
N LEU A 77 0.16 -2.96 -4.28
CA LEU A 77 1.40 -2.59 -4.95
C LEU A 77 2.54 -3.56 -4.62
N LEU A 78 2.65 -4.01 -3.37
CA LEU A 78 3.66 -4.99 -2.98
C LEU A 78 3.44 -6.35 -3.66
N HIS A 79 2.19 -6.77 -3.83
CA HIS A 79 1.85 -7.97 -4.58
C HIS A 79 2.20 -7.83 -6.06
N LEU A 80 1.81 -6.73 -6.71
CA LEU A 80 2.09 -6.47 -8.12
C LEU A 80 3.59 -6.34 -8.41
N SER A 81 4.35 -5.82 -7.44
CA SER A 81 5.82 -5.71 -7.50
C SER A 81 6.57 -6.99 -7.12
N ALA A 82 5.91 -8.04 -6.64
CA ALA A 82 6.57 -9.21 -6.08
C ALA A 82 7.54 -9.90 -7.06
N GLU A 83 7.10 -10.13 -8.29
CA GLU A 83 7.93 -10.74 -9.35
C GLU A 83 9.16 -9.90 -9.68
N ALA A 84 8.98 -8.58 -9.72
CA ALA A 84 10.08 -7.63 -9.93
C ALA A 84 11.08 -7.67 -8.76
N ILE A 85 10.60 -7.77 -7.51
CA ILE A 85 11.46 -7.90 -6.32
C ILE A 85 12.25 -9.20 -6.39
N ILE A 86 11.60 -10.33 -6.73
CA ILE A 86 12.27 -11.64 -6.84
C ILE A 86 13.37 -11.57 -7.90
N ALA A 87 13.08 -11.05 -9.09
CA ALA A 87 14.07 -10.92 -10.16
C ALA A 87 15.28 -10.06 -9.73
N ALA A 88 15.03 -8.94 -9.06
CA ALA A 88 16.09 -8.07 -8.56
C ALA A 88 16.94 -8.76 -7.47
N LEU A 89 16.31 -9.52 -6.57
CA LEU A 89 17.01 -10.28 -5.53
C LEU A 89 17.90 -11.38 -6.12
N VAL A 90 17.41 -12.10 -7.13
CA VAL A 90 18.18 -13.14 -7.84
C VAL A 90 19.39 -12.54 -8.55
N GLU A 91 19.23 -11.39 -9.22
CA GLU A 91 20.36 -10.68 -9.86
C GLU A 91 21.40 -10.22 -8.82
N LEU A 92 20.95 -9.62 -7.71
CA LEU A 92 21.84 -9.19 -6.62
C LEU A 92 22.58 -10.35 -5.98
N ARG A 93 21.94 -11.53 -5.85
CA ARG A 93 22.58 -12.75 -5.36
C ARG A 93 23.66 -13.23 -6.31
N SER A 94 23.39 -13.19 -7.62
CA SER A 94 24.37 -13.59 -8.64
C SER A 94 25.61 -12.69 -8.66
N ASN A 95 25.49 -11.43 -8.26
CA ASN A 95 26.59 -10.46 -8.27
C ASN A 95 27.41 -10.44 -6.96
N ASN A 96 26.92 -11.08 -5.88
CA ASN A 96 27.57 -11.05 -4.58
C ASN A 96 28.45 -12.28 -4.35
N ASN A 97 29.72 -12.04 -4.02
CA ASN A 97 30.69 -13.08 -3.69
C ASN A 97 30.38 -13.68 -2.30
N GLY A 98 29.52 -14.71 -2.27
CA GLY A 98 29.42 -15.73 -1.22
C GLY A 98 28.84 -15.33 0.15
N PHE A 99 28.98 -14.08 0.61
CA PHE A 99 28.61 -13.70 1.98
C PHE A 99 27.08 -13.56 2.17
N VAL A 100 26.40 -12.85 1.27
CA VAL A 100 24.93 -12.66 1.31
C VAL A 100 24.18 -13.96 0.99
N ALA A 101 24.71 -14.74 0.04
CA ALA A 101 24.15 -16.03 -0.35
C ALA A 101 24.17 -17.08 0.77
N LYS A 102 25.04 -16.91 1.78
CA LYS A 102 25.12 -17.78 2.96
C LYS A 102 24.15 -17.38 4.08
N ILE A 103 23.76 -16.10 4.14
CA ILE A 103 22.82 -15.57 5.14
C ILE A 103 21.36 -15.84 4.72
N ILE A 104 21.07 -15.79 3.42
CA ILE A 104 19.76 -16.08 2.85
C ILE A 104 19.81 -17.50 2.27
N SER A 105 19.67 -18.51 3.13
CA SER A 105 19.43 -19.90 2.70
C SER A 105 17.99 -20.15 2.24
N TRP A 106 17.14 -19.11 2.29
CA TRP A 106 15.74 -19.16 1.96
C TRP A 106 15.54 -18.94 0.47
N ASP A 107 14.60 -19.70 -0.10
CA ASP A 107 14.10 -19.49 -1.45
C ASP A 107 13.50 -18.08 -1.56
N GLU A 108 14.04 -17.26 -2.45
CA GLU A 108 13.67 -15.85 -2.63
C GLU A 108 12.18 -15.71 -2.92
N SER A 109 11.62 -16.65 -3.69
CA SER A 109 10.20 -16.67 -4.00
C SER A 109 9.34 -16.88 -2.75
N LYS A 110 9.75 -17.78 -1.85
CA LYS A 110 9.05 -18.04 -0.58
C LYS A 110 9.16 -16.86 0.37
N ALA A 111 10.32 -16.22 0.43
CA ALA A 111 10.53 -15.05 1.27
C ALA A 111 9.64 -13.87 0.83
N VAL A 112 9.62 -13.55 -0.47
CA VAL A 112 8.79 -12.46 -1.01
C VAL A 112 7.30 -12.78 -0.84
N ASN A 113 6.87 -13.99 -1.17
CA ASN A 113 5.47 -14.39 -0.98
C ASN A 113 5.03 -14.36 0.49
N PHE A 114 5.92 -14.72 1.41
CA PHE A 114 5.65 -14.59 2.84
C PHE A 114 5.45 -13.12 3.26
N ILE A 115 6.32 -12.22 2.79
CA ILE A 115 6.20 -10.77 3.06
C ILE A 115 4.90 -10.21 2.48
N VAL A 116 4.54 -10.59 1.25
CA VAL A 116 3.26 -10.20 0.63
C VAL A 116 2.07 -10.70 1.45
N GLY A 117 2.11 -11.95 1.92
CA GLY A 117 1.10 -12.52 2.80
C GLY A 117 0.93 -11.75 4.11
N VAL A 118 2.04 -11.37 4.75
CA VAL A 118 2.03 -10.54 5.96
C VAL A 118 1.42 -9.16 5.68
N ALA A 119 1.72 -8.54 4.54
CA ALA A 119 1.14 -7.25 4.16
C ALA A 119 -0.38 -7.33 3.97
N TRP A 120 -0.88 -8.38 3.30
CA TRP A 120 -2.32 -8.63 3.16
C TRP A 120 -3.00 -8.89 4.50
N PHE A 121 -2.38 -9.67 5.38
CA PHE A 121 -2.89 -9.89 6.72
C PHE A 121 -2.98 -8.58 7.51
N TRP A 122 -1.94 -7.75 7.44
CA TRP A 122 -1.93 -6.42 8.06
C TRP A 122 -3.02 -5.50 7.51
N ALA A 123 -3.26 -5.51 6.19
CA ALA A 123 -4.32 -4.74 5.55
C ALA A 123 -5.72 -5.17 6.03
N LEU A 124 -5.96 -6.48 6.15
CA LEU A 124 -7.20 -7.05 6.69
C LEU A 124 -7.38 -6.69 8.17
N ALA A 125 -6.35 -6.91 8.99
CA ALA A 125 -6.39 -6.60 10.42
C ALA A 125 -6.68 -5.11 10.69
N THR A 126 -6.02 -4.23 9.94
CA THR A 126 -6.25 -2.78 10.02
C THR A 126 -7.70 -2.43 9.65
N SER A 127 -8.25 -3.08 8.63
CA SER A 127 -9.63 -2.83 8.16
C SER A 127 -10.68 -3.33 9.14
N VAL A 128 -10.48 -4.52 9.71
CA VAL A 128 -11.33 -5.05 10.78
C VAL A 128 -11.31 -4.13 12.00
N SER A 129 -10.14 -3.61 12.39
CA SER A 129 -10.02 -2.63 13.49
C SER A 129 -10.89 -1.38 13.28
N ARG A 130 -11.11 -0.95 12.03
CA ARG A 130 -11.98 0.21 11.74
C ARG A 130 -13.46 -0.05 12.02
N VAL A 131 -13.90 -1.29 11.80
CA VAL A 131 -15.27 -1.75 12.06
C VAL A 131 -15.46 -2.01 13.55
N VAL A 132 -14.54 -2.76 14.18
CA VAL A 132 -14.62 -3.13 15.61
C VAL A 132 -14.62 -1.90 16.52
N LEU A 133 -13.83 -0.88 16.20
CA LEU A 133 -13.81 0.38 16.96
C LEU A 133 -15.05 1.26 16.74
N GLY A 134 -16.03 0.79 15.95
CA GLY A 134 -17.26 1.53 15.63
C GLY A 134 -16.99 2.84 14.87
N ARG A 135 -15.82 2.99 14.25
CA ARG A 135 -15.41 4.26 13.61
C ARG A 135 -15.90 4.38 12.17
N HIS A 136 -16.24 3.26 11.54
CA HIS A 136 -16.69 3.19 10.15
C HIS A 136 -17.74 2.09 10.01
N PHE A 137 -18.68 2.27 9.10
CA PHE A 137 -19.57 1.20 8.70
C PHE A 137 -18.82 0.17 7.85
N PHE A 138 -19.28 -1.08 7.85
CA PHE A 138 -18.69 -2.16 7.04
C PHE A 138 -18.53 -1.75 5.56
N PHE A 139 -19.56 -1.14 4.96
CA PHE A 139 -19.51 -0.67 3.58
C PHE A 139 -18.52 0.48 3.33
N ASP A 140 -18.21 1.32 4.32
CA ASP A 140 -17.18 2.37 4.19
C ASP A 140 -15.77 1.77 4.10
N VAL A 141 -15.57 0.65 4.80
CA VAL A 141 -14.32 -0.11 4.81
C VAL A 141 -14.19 -0.88 3.50
N PHE A 142 -15.26 -1.55 3.07
CA PHE A 142 -15.29 -2.26 1.79
C PHE A 142 -15.03 -1.32 0.60
N ALA A 143 -15.72 -0.19 0.53
CA ALA A 143 -15.49 0.80 -0.53
C ALA A 143 -14.05 1.34 -0.50
N GLY A 144 -13.50 1.58 0.69
CA GLY A 144 -12.08 1.97 0.84
C GLY A 144 -11.11 0.91 0.33
N ALA A 145 -11.40 -0.38 0.56
CA ALA A 145 -10.56 -1.47 0.06
C ALA A 145 -10.60 -1.57 -1.47
N CYS A 146 -11.79 -1.46 -2.07
CA CYS A 146 -11.94 -1.43 -3.53
C CYS A 146 -11.20 -0.25 -4.15
N VAL A 147 -11.35 0.95 -3.60
CA VAL A 147 -10.63 2.15 -4.07
C VAL A 147 -9.13 1.91 -4.00
N GLY A 148 -8.61 1.42 -2.88
CA GLY A 148 -7.17 1.18 -2.73
C GLY A 148 -6.61 0.14 -3.70
N VAL A 149 -7.34 -0.93 -4.00
CA VAL A 149 -6.90 -1.93 -5.00
C VAL A 149 -6.94 -1.34 -6.41
N LEU A 150 -7.99 -0.60 -6.77
CA LEU A 150 -8.11 0.04 -8.08
C LEU A 150 -7.03 1.10 -8.29
N GLU A 151 -6.74 1.91 -7.28
CA GLU A 151 -5.66 2.89 -7.32
C GLU A 151 -4.29 2.23 -7.44
N ALA A 152 -4.04 1.12 -6.74
CA ALA A 152 -2.80 0.36 -6.89
C ALA A 152 -2.65 -0.21 -8.31
N LEU A 153 -3.71 -0.75 -8.89
CA LEU A 153 -3.70 -1.23 -10.27
C LEU A 153 -3.45 -0.09 -11.26
N PHE A 154 -4.09 1.06 -11.08
CA PHE A 154 -3.88 2.23 -11.91
C PHE A 154 -2.45 2.77 -11.77
N ALA A 155 -1.96 2.94 -10.54
CA ALA A 155 -0.61 3.41 -10.26
C ALA A 155 0.44 2.44 -10.81
N PHE A 156 0.24 1.14 -10.65
CA PHE A 156 1.13 0.14 -11.23
C PHE A 156 1.08 0.23 -12.76
N HIS A 157 -0.09 0.13 -13.39
CA HIS A 157 -0.15 0.15 -14.86
C HIS A 157 0.37 1.46 -15.47
N PHE A 158 0.06 2.62 -14.87
CA PHE A 158 0.36 3.93 -15.44
C PHE A 158 1.72 4.50 -15.06
N LEU A 159 2.29 4.11 -13.91
CA LEU A 159 3.58 4.61 -13.43
C LEU A 159 4.72 3.60 -13.55
N TRP A 160 4.39 2.36 -13.92
CA TRP A 160 5.34 1.30 -14.27
C TRP A 160 5.57 1.18 -15.79
N PHE A 161 4.99 2.08 -16.60
CA PHE A 161 5.40 2.25 -18.00
C PHE A 161 6.89 2.61 -18.13
#